data_AF-A0A522A3M7-F1
#
_entry.id   AF-A0A522A3M7-F1
#
_cell.length_a   1.000
_cell.length_b   1.000
_cell.length_c   1.000
_cell.angle_alpha   90.00
_cell.angle_beta   90.00
_cell.angle_gamma   90.00
#
_symmetry.space_group_name_H-M   'P 1'
#
loop_
_entity.id
_entity.type
_entity.pdbx_description
1 polymer ?
#
loop_
_entity_poly.entity_id
_entity_poly.type
_entity_poly.pdbx_seq_one_letter_code
_entity_poly.pdbx_strand_id
1 'polypeptide(L)'
;MTDPEDEADQTVSASAASGLAAPGADRQGLNDPGFLAALRTQMIKFARLHLGDGHLAEDAVQEALAGAWTGAQRFAGRAAIKTWVFAILKNKVADLLRHKQRMVDA
;
A
#
# COMPACT_ATOMS: atom_id res chain seq x y z
N MET A 1 -40.89 -5.69 4.16
CA MET A 1 -40.74 -4.26 3.84
C MET A 1 -39.67 -3.74 4.78
N THR A 2 -38.47 -3.58 4.21
CA THR A 2 -37.21 -3.06 4.80
C THR A 2 -36.54 -3.85 5.92
N ASP A 3 -35.37 -4.39 5.56
CA ASP A 3 -34.27 -4.90 6.37
C ASP A 3 -33.85 -3.96 7.51
N PRO A 4 -33.13 -4.49 8.51
CA PRO A 4 -31.78 -3.98 8.73
C PRO A 4 -30.73 -5.11 8.80
N GLU A 5 -29.96 -5.22 7.72
CA GLU A 5 -28.59 -5.73 7.74
C GLU A 5 -27.69 -4.70 8.46
N ASP A 6 -27.51 -4.79 9.77
CA ASP A 6 -26.50 -3.99 10.48
C ASP A 6 -26.08 -4.67 11.80
N GLU A 7 -25.09 -5.56 11.73
CA GLU A 7 -24.04 -5.72 12.76
C GLU A 7 -23.02 -6.76 12.29
N ALA A 8 -22.21 -6.37 11.31
CA ALA A 8 -20.94 -7.06 11.06
C ALA A 8 -19.94 -6.61 12.15
N ASP A 9 -19.94 -7.34 13.27
CA ASP A 9 -18.91 -7.31 14.30
C ASP A 9 -17.55 -7.65 13.67
N GLN A 10 -16.80 -6.60 13.35
CA GLN A 10 -15.43 -6.70 12.83
C GLN A 10 -14.46 -6.45 14.00
N THR A 11 -14.44 -7.41 14.92
CA THR A 11 -13.39 -7.50 15.94
C THR A 11 -12.05 -7.79 15.24
N VAL A 12 -11.25 -6.74 15.06
CA VAL A 12 -9.85 -6.78 14.61
C VAL A 12 -8.96 -7.43 15.66
N SER A 13 -8.94 -8.76 15.68
CA SER A 13 -7.90 -9.51 16.36
C SER A 13 -6.62 -9.47 15.54
N ALA A 14 -5.63 -8.75 16.08
CA ALA A 14 -4.26 -8.75 15.63
C ALA A 14 -3.73 -10.19 15.52
N SER A 15 -3.35 -10.60 14.31
CA SER A 15 -2.71 -11.89 14.08
C SER A 15 -1.25 -11.70 13.68
N ALA A 16 -0.40 -12.33 14.50
CA ALA A 16 1.04 -12.42 14.44
C ALA A 16 1.64 -12.50 13.02
N ALA A 17 2.52 -11.56 12.71
CA ALA A 17 3.44 -11.69 11.59
C ALA A 17 4.67 -12.47 12.06
N SER A 18 4.73 -13.76 11.73
CA SER A 18 5.88 -14.43 11.10
C SER A 18 5.62 -15.94 11.05
N GLY A 19 4.77 -16.34 10.10
CA GLY A 19 4.59 -17.73 9.72
C GLY A 19 4.93 -17.89 8.24
N LEU A 20 6.12 -18.43 7.99
CA LEU A 20 6.60 -19.07 6.76
C LEU A 20 5.64 -19.01 5.55
N ALA A 21 5.65 -17.89 4.81
CA ALA A 21 4.91 -17.77 3.56
C ALA A 21 5.62 -18.62 2.49
N ALA A 22 4.90 -19.61 1.95
CA ALA A 22 5.38 -20.45 0.87
C ALA A 22 5.77 -19.61 -0.37
N PRO A 23 6.87 -19.93 -1.06
CA PRO A 23 7.31 -19.22 -2.27
C PRO A 23 6.30 -19.45 -3.39
N GLY A 24 5.31 -18.57 -3.50
CA GLY A 24 4.23 -18.65 -4.50
C GLY A 24 2.96 -17.86 -4.15
N ALA A 25 2.66 -17.68 -2.85
CA ALA A 25 1.46 -16.96 -2.40
C ALA A 25 1.57 -15.43 -2.54
N ASP A 26 2.79 -14.90 -2.65
CA ASP A 26 3.02 -13.45 -2.58
C ASP A 26 2.43 -12.67 -3.77
N ARG A 27 2.35 -13.29 -4.97
CA ARG A 27 1.74 -12.63 -6.14
C ARG A 27 0.23 -12.53 -6.00
N GLN A 28 -0.42 -13.52 -5.36
CA GLN A 28 -1.87 -13.53 -5.17
C GLN A 28 -2.35 -12.37 -4.30
N GLY A 29 -1.50 -11.86 -3.40
CA GLY A 29 -1.84 -10.71 -2.56
C GLY A 29 -2.29 -9.48 -3.35
N LEU A 30 -1.66 -9.19 -4.51
CA LEU A 30 -2.13 -8.07 -5.35
C LEU A 30 -3.49 -8.33 -6.01
N ASN A 31 -3.92 -9.57 -6.17
CA ASN A 31 -5.22 -9.90 -6.75
C ASN A 31 -6.34 -10.03 -5.70
N ASP A 32 -6.00 -10.03 -4.42
CA ASP A 32 -6.97 -10.08 -3.32
C ASP A 32 -7.46 -8.66 -2.97
N PRO A 33 -8.75 -8.35 -3.21
CA PRO A 33 -9.32 -7.04 -2.89
C PRO A 33 -9.20 -6.67 -1.40
N GLY A 34 -9.32 -7.65 -0.49
CA GLY A 34 -9.25 -7.42 0.95
C GLY A 34 -7.85 -7.00 1.40
N PHE A 35 -6.84 -7.76 0.97
CA PHE A 35 -5.44 -7.40 1.17
C PHE A 35 -5.10 -6.04 0.57
N LEU A 36 -5.52 -5.76 -0.66
CA LEU A 36 -5.26 -4.48 -1.32
C LEU A 36 -5.87 -3.29 -0.56
N ALA A 37 -7.11 -3.40 -0.09
CA ALA A 37 -7.78 -2.35 0.67
C ALA A 37 -7.06 -2.05 2.00
N ALA A 38 -6.66 -3.09 2.72
CA ALA A 38 -5.88 -2.95 3.94
C ALA A 38 -4.49 -2.34 3.67
N LEU A 39 -3.81 -2.80 2.62
CA LEU A 39 -2.52 -2.28 2.19
C LEU A 39 -2.61 -0.80 1.82
N ARG A 40 -3.59 -0.41 0.99
CA ARG A 40 -3.85 0.99 0.61
C ARG A 40 -4.05 1.86 1.84
N THR A 41 -4.85 1.42 2.81
CA THR A 41 -5.09 2.17 4.04
C THR A 41 -3.80 2.43 4.81
N GLN A 42 -2.92 1.44 4.92
CA GLN A 42 -1.62 1.60 5.58
C GLN A 42 -0.69 2.52 4.79
N MET A 43 -0.68 2.40 3.46
CA MET A 43 0.12 3.25 2.56
C MET A 43 -0.31 4.72 2.65
N ILE A 44 -1.62 5.02 2.68
CA ILE A 44 -2.14 6.37 2.81
C ILE A 44 -1.72 6.99 4.14
N LYS A 45 -1.85 6.26 5.25
CA LYS A 45 -1.38 6.74 6.57
C LYS A 45 0.11 7.08 6.52
N PHE A 46 0.92 6.19 5.95
CA PHE A 46 2.37 6.41 5.79
C PHE A 46 2.67 7.65 4.94
N ALA A 47 2.06 7.78 3.76
CA ALA A 47 2.31 8.88 2.84
C ALA A 47 1.85 10.23 3.43
N ARG A 48 0.68 10.28 4.07
CA ARG A 48 0.18 11.49 4.76
C ARG A 48 1.14 11.97 5.84
N LEU A 49 1.72 11.06 6.63
CA LEU A 49 2.70 11.40 7.66
C LEU A 49 3.98 12.04 7.08
N HIS A 50 4.37 11.68 5.86
CA HIS A 50 5.61 12.18 5.24
C HIS A 50 5.40 13.41 4.37
N LEU A 51 4.29 13.47 3.63
CA LEU A 51 4.02 14.55 2.67
C LEU A 51 3.25 15.73 3.30
N GLY A 52 2.50 15.48 4.37
CA GLY A 52 1.66 16.49 5.04
C GLY A 52 0.42 16.92 4.25
N ASP A 53 0.22 16.36 3.05
CA ASP A 53 -0.91 16.66 2.16
C ASP A 53 -1.67 15.38 1.83
N GLY A 54 -2.99 15.40 2.06
CA GLY A 54 -3.88 14.28 1.80
C GLY A 54 -4.02 13.91 0.33
N HIS A 55 -4.06 14.90 -0.57
CA HIS A 55 -4.19 14.67 -2.01
C HIS A 55 -2.90 14.10 -2.58
N LEU A 56 -1.75 14.70 -2.26
CA LEU A 56 -0.46 14.16 -2.70
C LEU A 56 -0.19 12.76 -2.16
N ALA A 57 -0.65 12.46 -0.93
CA ALA A 57 -0.55 11.12 -0.38
C ALA A 57 -1.42 10.12 -1.15
N GLU A 58 -2.64 10.49 -1.53
CA GLU A 58 -3.51 9.64 -2.33
C GLU A 58 -2.90 9.38 -3.71
N ASP A 59 -2.44 10.42 -4.40
CA ASP A 59 -1.80 10.29 -5.71
C ASP A 59 -0.55 9.41 -5.66
N ALA A 60 0.33 9.63 -4.67
CA ALA A 60 1.54 8.82 -4.49
C ALA A 60 1.23 7.33 -4.27
N VAL A 61 0.18 7.04 -3.51
CA VAL A 61 -0.25 5.65 -3.26
C VAL A 61 -0.85 5.02 -4.50
N GLN A 62 -1.66 5.75 -5.26
CA GLN A 62 -2.24 5.27 -6.51
C GLN A 62 -1.13 4.96 -7.53
N GLU A 63 -0.15 5.85 -7.69
CA GLU A 63 1.01 5.61 -8.55
C GLU A 63 1.84 4.39 -8.10
N ALA A 64 2.05 4.24 -6.79
CA ALA A 64 2.80 3.10 -6.27
C ALA A 64 2.08 1.77 -6.52
N LEU A 65 0.75 1.72 -6.35
CA LEU A 65 -0.05 0.53 -6.64
C LEU A 65 -0.10 0.23 -8.15
N ALA A 66 -0.23 1.25 -9.00
CA ALA A 66 -0.17 1.08 -10.46
C ALA A 66 1.21 0.54 -10.89
N GLY A 67 2.29 1.13 -10.38
CA GLY A 67 3.65 0.66 -10.64
C GLY A 67 3.90 -0.76 -10.13
N ALA A 68 3.31 -1.11 -8.98
CA ALA A 68 3.34 -2.47 -8.46
C ALA A 68 2.60 -3.45 -9.38
N TRP A 69 1.45 -3.06 -9.94
CA TRP A 69 0.70 -3.91 -10.88
C TRP A 69 1.49 -4.17 -12.16
N THR A 70 2.09 -3.13 -12.76
CA THR A 70 2.93 -3.27 -13.95
C THR A 70 4.21 -4.06 -13.67
N GLY A 71 4.81 -3.84 -12.49
CA GLY A 71 6.02 -4.53 -12.05
C GLY A 71 5.77 -5.97 -11.56
N ALA A 72 4.51 -6.35 -11.31
CA ALA A 72 4.15 -7.62 -10.70
C ALA A 72 4.70 -8.80 -11.50
N GLN A 73 4.73 -8.71 -12.84
CA GLN A 73 5.28 -9.76 -13.70
C GLN A 73 6.79 -10.01 -13.46
N ARG A 74 7.53 -8.96 -13.12
CA ARG A 74 8.99 -9.01 -12.85
C ARG A 74 9.30 -9.32 -11.39
N PHE A 75 8.28 -9.40 -10.54
CA PHE A 75 8.46 -9.72 -9.14
C PHE A 75 8.84 -11.19 -8.97
N ALA A 76 10.12 -11.42 -8.63
CA ALA A 76 10.72 -12.74 -8.50
C ALA A 76 10.43 -13.43 -7.14
N GLY A 77 9.51 -12.90 -6.31
CA GLY A 77 9.13 -13.50 -5.03
C GLY A 77 10.25 -13.53 -3.98
N ARG A 78 11.30 -12.70 -4.13
CA ARG A 78 12.44 -12.65 -3.19
C ARG A 78 12.14 -11.91 -1.88
N ALA A 79 10.95 -11.34 -1.76
CA ALA A 79 10.46 -10.62 -0.59
C ALA A 79 8.94 -10.77 -0.52
N ALA A 80 8.33 -10.41 0.62
CA ALA A 80 6.88 -10.31 0.69
C ALA A 80 6.36 -9.16 -0.20
N ILE A 81 5.21 -9.36 -0.85
CA ILE A 81 4.63 -8.37 -1.78
C ILE A 81 4.39 -7.02 -1.11
N LYS A 82 3.92 -7.03 0.15
CA LYS A 82 3.73 -5.83 0.97
C LYS A 82 5.03 -5.01 1.06
N THR A 83 6.13 -5.67 1.39
CA THR A 83 7.44 -5.02 1.52
C THR A 83 7.89 -4.40 0.21
N TRP A 84 7.67 -5.11 -0.90
CA TRP A 84 8.02 -4.61 -2.23
C TRP A 84 7.18 -3.39 -2.65
N VAL A 85 5.86 -3.43 -2.44
CA VAL A 85 4.98 -2.29 -2.72
C VAL A 85 5.33 -1.07 -1.86
N PHE A 86 5.64 -1.28 -0.58
CA PHE A 86 6.10 -0.20 0.30
C PHE A 86 7.45 0.39 -0.12
N ALA A 87 8.35 -0.40 -0.70
CA ALA A 87 9.59 0.12 -1.26
C ALA A 87 9.33 1.05 -2.45
N ILE A 88 8.39 0.68 -3.33
CA ILE A 88 7.95 1.55 -4.45
C ILE A 88 7.37 2.87 -3.90
N LEU A 89 6.49 2.79 -2.90
CA LEU A 89 5.90 3.99 -2.27
C LEU A 89 6.96 4.89 -1.64
N LYS A 90 7.92 4.32 -0.90
CA LYS A 90 9.00 5.10 -0.28
C LYS A 90 9.81 5.88 -1.32
N ASN A 91 10.13 5.25 -2.44
CA ASN A 91 10.81 5.93 -3.54
C ASN A 91 9.98 7.10 -4.07
N LYS A 92 8.67 6.89 -4.29
CA LYS A 92 7.75 7.95 -4.74
C LYS A 92 7.66 9.12 -3.76
N VAL A 93 7.48 8.84 -2.47
CA VAL A 93 7.46 9.87 -1.42
C VAL A 93 8.78 10.64 -1.38
N ALA A 94 9.93 9.95 -1.46
CA ALA A 94 11.24 10.59 -1.50
C ALA A 94 11.42 11.46 -2.75
N ASP A 95 10.95 11.03 -3.93
CA ASP A 95 10.97 11.82 -5.16
C ASP A 95 10.15 13.10 -5.03
N LEU A 96 8.93 13.01 -4.48
CA LEU A 96 8.05 14.15 -4.24
C LEU A 96 8.66 15.15 -3.24
N LEU A 97 9.23 14.66 -2.14
CA LEU A 97 9.93 15.52 -1.17
C LEU A 97 11.14 16.21 -1.80
N ARG A 98 11.93 15.49 -2.61
CA ARG A 98 13.06 16.08 -3.35
C ARG A 98 12.60 17.12 -4.36
N HIS A 99 11.45 16.93 -5.01
CA HIS A 99 10.91 17.90 -5.96
C HIS A 99 10.41 19.16 -5.25
N LYS A 100 9.70 19.01 -4.13
CA LYS A 100 9.22 20.11 -3.30
C LYS A 100 10.36 20.99 -2.80
N GLN A 101 11.48 20.39 -2.38
CA GLN A 101 12.66 21.14 -1.94
C GLN A 101 13.24 22.02 -3.08
N ARG A 102 13.38 21.46 -4.30
CA ARG A 102 13.90 22.22 -5.44
C ARG A 102 13.04 23.41 -5.86
N MET A 103 11.72 23.34 -5.64
CA MET A 103 10.81 24.45 -5.94
C MET A 103 10.86 25.58 -4.91
N VAL A 104 11.30 25.30 -3.68
CA VAL A 104 11.45 26.32 -2.63
C VAL A 104 12.78 27.07 -2.79
N ASP A 105 13.79 26.41 -3.35
CA ASP A 105 15.14 26.97 -3.53
C ASP A 105 15.35 27.72 -4.88
N ALA A 106 14.30 27.85 -5.71
CA ALA A 106 14.33 28.46 -7.05
C ALA A 106 13.46 29.73 -7.11
#